data_AF-A0A5K7XHW9-F1
#
_entry.id   AF-A0A5K7XHW9-F1
#
_cell.length_a   1.000
_cell.length_b   1.000
_cell.length_c   1.000
_cell.angle_alpha   90.00
_cell.angle_beta   90.00
_cell.angle_gamma   90.00
#
_symmetry.space_group_name_H-M   'P 1'
#
loop_
_entity.id
_entity.type
_entity.pdbx_description
1 polymer ?
#
loop_
_entity_poly.entity_id
_entity_poly.type
_entity_poly.pdbx_seq_one_letter_code
_entity_poly.pdbx_strand_id
1 'polypeptide(L)'
;MAGREFSRLEECYARGSQLAHRERNYPYAHELFTQCVIAAPGNPQYADAFLQNLRRLFPRKQSPAWQAIAKRRNVPLKKKLAAGEWEDAMRLGIDLLRQDPWNVDVLRAMATSCEHLHCNESELVYLKQALNSAPRNVEVNRHCALSLARMGQFDQAIACWHRIESIAPRNREAAEMISRLCQERLRYPDGKPSVADAASRGSAPCAEEAAQAMEMAPVVLSPIETLERAIAQAPNASENYLRLAELHVERGRYLDAQSVLYRGISNCGEVAKLDELLELVGKRLKEQEIERQALEAMRIHANDIALPAIPWLELTLTGAIGLLILQFLPDVGTRILAAVNVAQWSRGTWAMANFYALFGLLLVRYRVELTSLWRER
;
A
#
# COMPACT_ATOMS: atom_id res chain seq x y z
N MET A 1 33.06 -20.10 16.50
CA MET A 1 33.56 -19.97 15.11
C MET A 1 32.66 -19.09 14.25
N ALA A 2 31.33 -19.12 14.44
CA ALA A 2 30.35 -18.27 13.74
C ALA A 2 30.67 -16.76 13.67
N GLY A 3 31.22 -16.15 14.73
CA GLY A 3 31.56 -14.72 14.74
C GLY A 3 32.67 -14.31 13.75
N ARG A 4 33.63 -15.20 13.46
CA ARG A 4 34.69 -14.90 12.46
C ARG A 4 34.17 -15.02 11.04
N GLU A 5 33.26 -15.95 10.78
CA GLU A 5 32.64 -16.12 9.46
C GLU A 5 31.68 -14.98 9.16
N PHE A 6 30.90 -14.53 10.15
CA PHE A 6 30.04 -13.36 10.02
C PHE A 6 30.85 -12.09 9.70
N SER A 7 31.92 -11.81 10.47
CA SER A 7 32.81 -10.68 10.21
C SER A 7 33.47 -10.74 8.82
N ARG A 8 33.85 -11.93 8.34
CA ARG A 8 34.36 -12.10 6.98
C ARG A 8 33.32 -11.79 5.91
N LEU A 9 32.05 -12.16 6.11
CA LEU A 9 30.97 -11.88 5.17
C LEU A 9 30.62 -10.38 5.12
N GLU A 10 30.66 -9.70 6.27
CA GLU A 10 30.50 -8.24 6.33
C GLU A 10 31.63 -7.51 5.59
N GLU A 11 32.89 -7.95 5.76
CA GLU A 11 34.03 -7.43 5.01
C GLU A 11 33.88 -7.67 3.50
N CYS A 12 33.44 -8.87 3.10
CA CYS A 12 33.18 -9.21 1.70
C CYS A 12 32.09 -8.32 1.10
N TYR A 13 30.99 -8.10 1.83
CA TYR A 13 29.91 -7.21 1.41
C TYR A 13 30.37 -5.75 1.32
N ALA A 14 31.10 -5.25 2.32
CA ALA A 14 31.63 -3.89 2.33
C ALA A 14 32.57 -3.65 1.13
N ARG A 15 33.45 -4.62 0.83
CA ARG A 15 34.33 -4.59 -0.34
C ARG A 15 33.54 -4.64 -1.65
N GLY A 16 32.55 -5.53 -1.76
CA GLY A 16 31.66 -5.62 -2.92
C GLY A 16 30.93 -4.30 -3.20
N SER A 17 30.39 -3.67 -2.16
CA SER A 17 29.72 -2.37 -2.27
C SER A 17 30.67 -1.24 -2.67
N GLN A 18 31.90 -1.21 -2.13
CA GLN A 18 32.91 -0.24 -2.56
C GLN A 18 33.25 -0.39 -4.05
N LEU A 19 33.45 -1.62 -4.52
CA LEU A 19 33.73 -1.92 -5.92
C LEU A 19 32.58 -1.51 -6.84
N ALA A 20 31.33 -1.78 -6.43
CA ALA A 20 30.15 -1.43 -7.22
C ALA A 20 29.89 0.08 -7.30
N HIS A 21 30.18 0.85 -6.23
CA HIS A 21 29.86 2.28 -6.16
C HIS A 21 31.01 3.21 -6.56
N ARG A 22 32.23 2.93 -6.09
CA ARG A 22 33.40 3.81 -6.31
C ARG A 22 34.13 3.44 -7.60
N GLU A 23 34.44 2.17 -7.76
CA GLU A 23 35.29 1.69 -8.85
C GLU A 23 34.47 1.27 -10.09
N ARG A 24 33.15 1.14 -9.95
CA ARG A 24 32.22 0.63 -10.99
C ARG A 24 32.65 -0.72 -11.56
N ASN A 25 33.38 -1.51 -10.78
CA ASN A 25 33.80 -2.86 -11.14
C ASN A 25 32.70 -3.86 -10.78
N TYR A 26 31.64 -3.86 -11.59
CA TYR A 26 30.47 -4.69 -11.37
C TYR A 26 30.72 -6.20 -11.45
N PRO A 27 31.57 -6.74 -12.35
CA PRO A 27 31.80 -8.18 -12.45
C PRO A 27 32.44 -8.77 -11.19
N TYR A 28 33.46 -8.10 -10.66
CA TYR A 28 34.14 -8.56 -9.45
C TYR A 28 33.27 -8.35 -8.20
N ALA A 29 32.52 -7.24 -8.14
CA ALA A 29 31.52 -7.05 -7.09
C ALA A 29 30.44 -8.16 -7.10
N HIS A 30 30.07 -8.68 -8.27
CA HIS A 30 29.07 -9.74 -8.39
C HIS A 30 29.55 -11.07 -7.81
N GLU A 31 30.81 -11.43 -8.00
CA GLU A 31 31.37 -12.65 -7.38
C GLU A 31 31.35 -12.55 -5.85
N LEU A 32 31.72 -11.38 -5.30
CA LEU A 32 31.66 -11.15 -3.86
C LEU A 32 30.22 -11.20 -3.33
N PHE A 33 29.27 -10.54 -4.00
CA PHE A 33 27.86 -10.62 -3.60
C PHE A 33 27.28 -12.04 -3.73
N THR A 34 27.72 -12.81 -4.73
CA THR A 34 27.31 -14.21 -4.90
C THR A 34 27.77 -15.05 -3.70
N GLN A 35 29.02 -14.88 -3.25
CA GLN A 35 29.53 -15.54 -2.05
C GLN A 35 28.72 -15.17 -0.81
N CYS A 36 28.35 -13.89 -0.65
CA CYS A 36 27.52 -13.43 0.47
C CYS A 36 26.12 -14.06 0.46
N VAL A 37 25.46 -14.15 -0.70
CA VAL A 37 24.11 -14.73 -0.82
C VAL A 37 24.13 -16.25 -0.61
N ILE A 38 25.15 -16.95 -1.09
CA ILE A 38 25.29 -18.41 -0.88
C ILE A 38 25.53 -18.72 0.60
N ALA A 39 26.35 -17.92 1.28
CA ALA A 39 26.68 -18.15 2.68
C ALA A 39 25.54 -17.74 3.63
N ALA A 40 24.77 -16.71 3.30
CA ALA A 40 23.69 -16.19 4.14
C ALA A 40 22.46 -15.79 3.30
N PRO A 41 21.63 -16.78 2.87
CA PRO A 41 20.45 -16.52 2.04
C PRO A 41 19.36 -15.72 2.76
N GLY A 42 19.36 -15.72 4.10
CA GLY A 42 18.40 -15.00 4.93
C GLY A 42 18.65 -13.50 5.10
N ASN A 43 19.79 -12.97 4.64
CA ASN A 43 20.06 -11.54 4.74
C ASN A 43 19.48 -10.78 3.54
N PRO A 44 18.45 -9.92 3.72
CA PRO A 44 17.82 -9.20 2.63
C PRO A 44 18.76 -8.19 1.97
N GLN A 45 19.74 -7.64 2.71
CA GLN A 45 20.69 -6.66 2.18
C GLN A 45 21.60 -7.28 1.12
N TYR A 46 22.04 -8.53 1.36
CA TYR A 46 22.88 -9.24 0.41
C TYR A 46 22.11 -9.60 -0.86
N ALA A 47 20.87 -10.08 -0.71
CA ALA A 47 20.00 -10.39 -1.84
C ALA A 47 19.69 -9.14 -2.68
N ASP A 48 19.39 -7.99 -2.05
CA ASP A 48 19.10 -6.75 -2.75
C ASP A 48 20.32 -6.20 -3.49
N ALA A 49 21.48 -6.12 -2.83
CA ALA A 49 22.73 -5.67 -3.47
C ALA A 49 23.13 -6.57 -4.65
N PHE A 50 22.99 -7.89 -4.50
CA PHE A 50 23.22 -8.86 -5.56
C PHE A 50 22.32 -8.59 -6.78
N LEU A 51 21.00 -8.45 -6.59
CA LEU A 51 20.05 -8.21 -7.66
C LEU A 51 20.25 -6.83 -8.32
N GLN A 52 20.59 -5.80 -7.54
CA GLN A 52 20.90 -4.47 -8.06
C GLN A 52 22.16 -4.49 -8.93
N ASN A 53 23.20 -5.21 -8.51
CA ASN A 53 24.42 -5.33 -9.29
C ASN A 53 24.20 -6.11 -10.59
N LEU A 54 23.44 -7.21 -10.53
CA LEU A 54 23.07 -7.99 -11.72
C LEU A 54 22.36 -7.15 -12.79
N ARG A 55 21.45 -6.27 -12.39
CA ARG A 55 20.76 -5.35 -13.30
C ARG A 55 21.69 -4.36 -14.00
N ARG A 56 22.77 -3.95 -13.33
CA ARG A 56 23.78 -3.06 -13.93
C ARG A 56 24.67 -3.81 -14.91
N LEU A 57 25.00 -5.07 -14.61
CA LEU A 57 25.82 -5.92 -15.46
C LEU A 57 25.15 -6.31 -16.77
N PHE A 58 23.88 -6.69 -16.69
CA PHE A 58 23.15 -7.20 -17.85
C PHE A 58 21.96 -6.29 -18.08
N PRO A 59 22.03 -5.21 -18.89
CA PRO A 59 20.88 -4.40 -19.22
C PRO A 59 19.82 -5.21 -20.01
N ARG A 60 18.53 -4.88 -19.79
CA ARG A 60 17.37 -5.70 -20.20
C ARG A 60 17.35 -5.96 -21.72
N LYS A 61 17.60 -7.20 -22.14
CA LYS A 61 17.39 -7.66 -23.53
C LYS A 61 15.94 -8.15 -23.69
N GLN A 62 15.10 -7.35 -24.35
CA GLN A 62 13.65 -7.58 -24.47
C GLN A 62 13.24 -8.48 -25.66
N SER A 63 14.04 -9.48 -26.06
CA SER A 63 13.63 -10.34 -27.17
C SER A 63 12.79 -11.55 -26.69
N PRO A 64 11.59 -11.78 -27.24
CA PRO A 64 10.74 -12.91 -26.86
C PRO A 64 11.38 -14.27 -27.17
N ALA A 65 12.26 -14.35 -28.17
CA ALA A 65 13.06 -15.54 -28.47
C ALA A 65 14.02 -15.89 -27.32
N TRP A 66 14.63 -14.88 -26.68
CA TRP A 66 15.51 -15.09 -25.53
C TRP A 66 14.73 -15.60 -24.31
N GLN A 67 13.52 -15.09 -24.09
CA GLN A 67 12.64 -15.56 -23.00
C GLN A 67 12.24 -17.04 -23.18
N ALA A 68 11.99 -17.48 -24.41
CA ALA A 68 11.66 -18.87 -24.70
C ALA A 68 12.84 -19.81 -24.40
N ILE A 69 14.07 -19.40 -24.75
CA ILE A 69 15.30 -20.14 -24.44
C ILE A 69 15.54 -20.17 -22.92
N ALA A 70 15.34 -19.03 -22.24
CA ALA A 70 15.48 -18.92 -20.79
C ALA A 70 14.51 -19.84 -20.04
N LYS A 71 13.24 -19.96 -20.48
CA LYS A 71 12.26 -20.87 -19.86
C LYS A 71 12.69 -22.34 -19.86
N ARG A 72 13.33 -22.82 -20.93
CA ARG A 72 13.82 -24.22 -21.00
C ARG A 72 14.99 -24.48 -20.04
N ARG A 73 15.77 -23.45 -19.69
CA ARG A 73 16.88 -23.57 -18.72
C ARG A 73 16.42 -23.69 -17.27
N ASN A 74 15.15 -23.39 -16.98
CA ASN A 74 14.59 -23.47 -15.63
C ASN A 74 14.20 -24.90 -15.20
N VAL A 75 14.25 -25.89 -16.10
CA VAL A 75 13.89 -27.29 -15.81
C VAL A 75 14.66 -27.91 -14.63
N PRO A 76 16.01 -27.84 -14.56
CA PRO A 76 16.75 -28.37 -13.41
C PRO A 76 16.37 -27.68 -12.09
N LEU A 77 16.11 -26.38 -12.12
CA LEU A 77 15.66 -25.63 -10.95
C LEU A 77 14.29 -26.14 -10.46
N LYS A 78 13.33 -26.32 -11.36
CA LYS A 78 12.01 -26.89 -11.03
C LYS A 78 12.11 -28.29 -10.44
N LYS A 79 13.03 -29.12 -10.97
CA LYS A 79 13.29 -30.47 -10.43
C LYS A 79 13.81 -30.40 -8.98
N LYS A 80 14.74 -29.49 -8.70
CA LYS A 80 15.31 -29.31 -7.35
C LYS A 80 14.29 -28.77 -6.35
N LEU A 81 13.42 -27.83 -6.77
CA LEU A 81 12.28 -27.38 -5.97
C LEU A 81 11.31 -28.53 -5.66
N ALA A 82 10.97 -29.35 -6.64
CA ALA A 82 10.08 -30.49 -6.44
C ALA A 82 10.71 -31.57 -5.53
N ALA A 83 12.04 -31.69 -5.53
CA ALA A 83 12.79 -32.59 -4.64
C ALA A 83 12.94 -32.04 -3.20
N GLY A 84 12.55 -30.79 -2.95
CA GLY A 84 12.73 -30.14 -1.65
C GLY A 84 14.18 -29.75 -1.35
N GLU A 85 15.05 -29.73 -2.35
CA GLU A 85 16.47 -29.38 -2.20
C GLU A 85 16.64 -27.85 -2.31
N TRP A 86 16.16 -27.12 -1.30
CA TRP A 86 16.04 -25.66 -1.32
C TRP A 86 17.39 -24.92 -1.41
N GLU A 87 18.42 -25.41 -0.74
CA GLU A 87 19.76 -24.79 -0.80
C GLU A 87 20.40 -24.91 -2.18
N ASP A 88 20.28 -26.08 -2.81
CA ASP A 88 20.75 -26.30 -4.17
C ASP A 88 19.93 -25.52 -5.19
N ALA A 89 18.62 -25.38 -4.97
CA ALA A 89 17.76 -24.52 -5.76
C ALA A 89 18.21 -23.05 -5.68
N MET A 90 18.63 -22.57 -4.50
CA MET A 90 19.20 -21.23 -4.34
C MET A 90 20.49 -21.05 -5.14
N ARG A 91 21.43 -22.00 -5.06
CA ARG A 91 22.69 -21.96 -5.83
C ARG A 91 22.43 -21.92 -7.34
N LEU A 92 21.60 -22.85 -7.83
CA LEU A 92 21.24 -22.90 -9.25
C LEU A 92 20.48 -21.66 -9.71
N GLY A 93 19.62 -21.10 -8.84
CA GLY A 93 18.88 -19.88 -9.15
C GLY A 93 19.80 -18.66 -9.30
N ILE A 94 20.87 -18.55 -8.51
CA ILE A 94 21.91 -17.51 -8.66
C ILE A 94 22.56 -17.60 -10.05
N ASP A 95 22.97 -18.80 -10.48
CA ASP A 95 23.59 -19.02 -11.79
C ASP A 95 22.62 -18.70 -12.94
N LEU A 96 21.33 -19.01 -12.77
CA LEU A 96 20.29 -18.68 -13.75
C LEU A 96 20.01 -17.18 -13.80
N LEU A 97 19.99 -16.48 -12.67
CA LEU A 97 19.81 -15.03 -12.60
C LEU A 97 21.00 -14.26 -13.19
N ARG A 98 22.21 -14.83 -13.15
CA ARG A 98 23.38 -14.28 -13.87
C ARG A 98 23.17 -14.24 -15.38
N GLN A 99 22.37 -15.14 -15.93
CA GLN A 99 22.07 -15.20 -17.36
C GLN A 99 20.88 -14.32 -17.73
N ASP A 100 19.86 -14.26 -16.87
CA ASP A 100 18.69 -13.39 -17.03
C ASP A 100 18.19 -12.84 -15.67
N PRO A 101 18.56 -11.59 -15.31
CA PRO A 101 18.17 -10.99 -14.03
C PRO A 101 16.68 -10.67 -13.87
N TRP A 102 15.89 -10.71 -14.95
CA TRP A 102 14.45 -10.40 -14.93
C TRP A 102 13.57 -11.63 -15.09
N ASN A 103 14.15 -12.83 -15.06
CA ASN A 103 13.42 -14.07 -15.20
C ASN A 103 12.46 -14.27 -14.01
N VAL A 104 11.19 -13.97 -14.23
CA VAL A 104 10.13 -14.00 -13.21
C VAL A 104 9.97 -15.39 -12.60
N ASP A 105 10.14 -16.46 -13.40
CA ASP A 105 10.01 -17.83 -12.93
C ASP A 105 11.14 -18.20 -11.97
N VAL A 106 12.38 -17.76 -12.26
CA VAL A 106 13.54 -17.99 -11.39
C VAL A 106 13.43 -17.14 -10.12
N LEU A 107 13.02 -15.88 -10.22
CA LEU A 107 12.82 -15.02 -9.05
C LEU A 107 11.75 -15.58 -8.10
N ARG A 108 10.66 -16.14 -8.63
CA ARG A 108 9.65 -16.84 -7.82
C ARG A 108 10.17 -18.12 -7.20
N ALA A 109 10.95 -18.91 -7.95
CA ALA A 109 11.60 -20.11 -7.43
C ALA A 109 12.55 -19.81 -6.26
N MET A 110 13.31 -18.72 -6.35
CA MET A 110 14.16 -18.23 -5.26
C MET A 110 13.31 -17.83 -4.04
N ALA A 111 12.21 -17.10 -4.26
CA ALA A 111 11.28 -16.76 -3.18
C ALA A 111 10.70 -18.00 -2.48
N THR A 112 10.24 -19.01 -3.23
CA THR A 112 9.75 -20.28 -2.65
C THR A 112 10.85 -21.01 -1.87
N SER A 113 12.09 -20.99 -2.37
CA SER A 113 13.22 -21.57 -1.63
C SER A 113 13.48 -20.81 -0.32
N CYS A 114 13.40 -19.47 -0.33
CA CYS A 114 13.50 -18.65 0.88
C CYS A 114 12.37 -18.90 1.87
N GLU A 115 11.14 -19.10 1.40
CA GLU A 115 9.99 -19.47 2.23
C GLU A 115 10.27 -20.77 3.02
N HIS A 116 10.72 -21.81 2.33
CA HIS A 116 11.02 -23.10 2.97
C HIS A 116 12.27 -23.07 3.86
N LEU A 117 13.20 -22.14 3.60
CA LEU A 117 14.35 -21.85 4.46
C LEU A 117 14.02 -20.86 5.60
N HIS A 118 12.75 -20.49 5.78
CA HIS A 118 12.28 -19.51 6.76
C HIS A 118 12.94 -18.11 6.66
N CYS A 119 13.46 -17.78 5.48
CA CYS A 119 14.13 -16.53 5.14
C CYS A 119 13.12 -15.49 4.62
N ASN A 120 12.16 -15.12 5.47
CA ASN A 120 11.02 -14.27 5.11
C ASN A 120 11.41 -12.90 4.51
N GLU A 121 12.44 -12.24 5.03
CA GLU A 121 12.84 -10.91 4.55
C GLU A 121 13.45 -10.98 3.13
N SER A 122 14.34 -11.94 2.89
CA SER A 122 14.92 -12.21 1.57
C SER A 122 13.86 -12.63 0.55
N GLU A 123 12.87 -13.42 0.97
CA GLU A 123 11.73 -13.81 0.13
C GLU A 123 11.04 -12.57 -0.47
N LEU A 124 10.76 -11.56 0.35
CA LEU A 124 10.14 -10.31 -0.12
C LEU A 124 11.01 -9.54 -1.11
N VAL A 125 12.34 -9.59 -0.97
CA VAL A 125 13.28 -8.96 -1.93
C VAL A 125 13.13 -9.59 -3.32
N TYR A 126 13.12 -10.92 -3.41
CA TYR A 126 12.94 -11.64 -4.67
C TYR A 126 11.53 -11.44 -5.25
N LEU A 127 10.49 -11.41 -4.42
CA LEU A 127 9.11 -11.17 -4.88
C LEU A 127 8.90 -9.74 -5.37
N LYS A 128 9.46 -8.74 -4.67
CA LYS A 128 9.46 -7.34 -5.12
C LYS A 128 10.16 -7.20 -6.47
N GLN A 129 11.26 -7.92 -6.65
CA GLN A 129 11.98 -7.98 -7.92
C GLN A 129 11.13 -8.60 -9.04
N ALA A 130 10.42 -9.69 -8.75
CA ALA A 130 9.51 -10.34 -9.69
C ALA A 130 8.36 -9.41 -10.10
N LEU A 131 7.75 -8.70 -9.13
CA LEU A 131 6.70 -7.71 -9.38
C LEU A 131 7.17 -6.52 -10.22
N ASN A 132 8.39 -6.02 -9.98
CA ASN A 132 8.99 -4.98 -10.82
C ASN A 132 9.17 -5.43 -12.28
N SER A 133 9.39 -6.72 -12.49
CA SER A 133 9.62 -7.30 -13.82
C SER A 133 8.31 -7.60 -14.56
N ALA A 134 7.30 -8.09 -13.84
CA ALA A 134 5.98 -8.42 -14.38
C ALA A 134 4.85 -8.04 -13.39
N PRO A 135 4.46 -6.75 -13.31
CA PRO A 135 3.49 -6.28 -12.33
C PRO A 135 2.07 -6.82 -12.55
N ARG A 136 1.75 -7.21 -13.80
CA ARG A 136 0.44 -7.77 -14.19
C ARG A 136 0.38 -9.29 -14.15
N ASN A 137 1.41 -9.98 -13.63
CA ASN A 137 1.38 -11.43 -13.55
C ASN A 137 0.58 -11.86 -12.30
N VAL A 138 -0.52 -12.60 -12.53
CA VAL A 138 -1.42 -13.08 -11.47
C VAL A 138 -0.69 -13.98 -10.49
N GLU A 139 0.14 -14.91 -10.97
CA GLU A 139 0.83 -15.86 -10.09
C GLU A 139 1.86 -15.18 -9.18
N VAL A 140 2.53 -14.13 -9.67
CA VAL A 140 3.49 -13.34 -8.87
C VAL A 140 2.75 -12.54 -7.79
N ASN A 141 1.65 -11.88 -8.16
CA ASN A 141 0.84 -11.13 -7.18
C ASN A 141 0.24 -12.09 -6.14
N ARG A 142 -0.19 -13.30 -6.53
CA ARG A 142 -0.73 -14.30 -5.62
C ARG A 142 0.34 -14.74 -4.61
N HIS A 143 1.52 -15.09 -5.10
CA HIS A 143 2.64 -15.50 -4.25
C HIS A 143 3.01 -14.37 -3.27
N CYS A 144 3.19 -13.14 -3.77
CA CYS A 144 3.48 -11.98 -2.92
C CYS A 144 2.43 -11.75 -1.83
N ALA A 145 1.15 -11.86 -2.17
CA ALA A 145 0.06 -11.65 -1.22
C ALA A 145 0.05 -12.71 -0.11
N LEU A 146 0.30 -13.97 -0.45
CA LEU A 146 0.39 -15.06 0.53
C LEU A 146 1.59 -14.88 1.46
N SER A 147 2.76 -14.54 0.91
CA SER A 147 3.98 -14.28 1.69
C SER A 147 3.80 -13.10 2.65
N LEU A 148 3.22 -11.99 2.18
CA LEU A 148 2.93 -10.81 3.01
C LEU A 148 1.90 -11.11 4.10
N ALA A 149 0.87 -11.89 3.79
CA ALA A 149 -0.12 -12.33 4.78
C ALA A 149 0.52 -13.20 5.88
N ARG A 150 1.39 -14.15 5.50
CA ARG A 150 2.16 -14.96 6.46
C ARG A 150 3.03 -14.10 7.38
N MET A 151 3.59 -13.02 6.86
CA MET A 151 4.42 -12.08 7.62
C MET A 151 3.61 -11.05 8.42
N GLY A 152 2.26 -11.09 8.33
CA GLY A 152 1.39 -10.18 9.05
C GLY A 152 1.16 -8.82 8.38
N GLN A 153 1.69 -8.62 7.18
CA GLN A 153 1.57 -7.37 6.43
C GLN A 153 0.26 -7.34 5.62
N PHE A 154 -0.87 -7.36 6.32
CA PHE A 154 -2.20 -7.54 5.72
C PHE A 154 -2.55 -6.45 4.70
N ASP A 155 -2.24 -5.17 4.95
CA ASP A 155 -2.56 -4.09 4.01
C ASP A 155 -1.83 -4.24 2.66
N GLN A 156 -0.56 -4.64 2.70
CA GLN A 156 0.22 -4.87 1.48
C GLN A 156 -0.24 -6.13 0.75
N ALA A 157 -0.66 -7.17 1.50
CA ALA A 157 -1.25 -8.38 0.93
C ALA A 157 -2.57 -8.07 0.21
N ILE A 158 -3.47 -7.31 0.84
CA ILE A 158 -4.75 -6.87 0.27
C ILE A 158 -4.51 -6.06 -1.02
N ALA A 159 -3.52 -5.15 -1.02
CA ALA A 159 -3.16 -4.40 -2.21
C ALA A 159 -2.71 -5.30 -3.38
N CYS A 160 -2.01 -6.41 -3.10
CA CYS A 160 -1.63 -7.40 -4.12
C CYS A 160 -2.86 -8.15 -4.67
N TRP A 161 -3.83 -8.50 -3.81
CA TRP A 161 -5.08 -9.13 -4.25
C TRP A 161 -5.97 -8.20 -5.08
N HIS A 162 -6.06 -6.91 -4.74
CA HIS A 162 -6.76 -5.93 -5.58
C HIS A 162 -6.13 -5.79 -6.97
N ARG A 163 -4.81 -5.93 -7.09
CA ARG A 163 -4.16 -5.99 -8.41
C ARG A 163 -4.63 -7.21 -9.19
N ILE A 164 -4.75 -8.38 -8.56
CA ILE A 164 -5.27 -9.59 -9.21
C ILE A 164 -6.72 -9.40 -9.66
N GLU A 165 -7.56 -8.82 -8.80
CA GLU A 165 -8.95 -8.47 -9.12
C GLU A 165 -9.03 -7.53 -10.33
N SER A 166 -8.17 -6.51 -10.40
CA SER A 166 -8.11 -5.61 -11.56
C SER A 166 -7.69 -6.29 -12.86
N ILE A 167 -6.88 -7.36 -12.79
CA ILE A 167 -6.41 -8.12 -13.96
C ILE A 167 -7.46 -9.16 -14.37
N ALA A 168 -8.09 -9.82 -13.41
CA ALA A 168 -9.07 -10.89 -13.62
C ALA A 168 -10.32 -10.67 -12.73
N PRO A 169 -11.28 -9.82 -13.15
CA PRO A 169 -12.45 -9.46 -12.35
C PRO A 169 -13.40 -10.63 -12.04
N ARG A 170 -13.29 -11.74 -12.79
CA ARG A 170 -14.08 -12.96 -12.57
C ARG A 170 -13.39 -13.95 -11.62
N ASN A 171 -12.20 -13.64 -11.12
CA ASN A 171 -11.51 -14.51 -10.17
C ASN A 171 -12.10 -14.35 -8.77
N ARG A 172 -13.01 -15.26 -8.40
CA ARG A 172 -13.69 -15.28 -7.10
C ARG A 172 -12.71 -15.41 -5.92
N GLU A 173 -11.57 -16.07 -6.13
CA GLU A 173 -10.52 -16.26 -5.13
C GLU A 173 -9.98 -14.92 -4.61
N ALA A 174 -9.81 -13.91 -5.47
CA ALA A 174 -9.26 -12.63 -5.05
C ALA A 174 -10.17 -11.93 -4.04
N ALA A 175 -11.48 -11.90 -4.31
CA ALA A 175 -12.48 -11.31 -3.42
C ALA A 175 -12.58 -12.08 -2.09
N GLU A 176 -12.54 -13.40 -2.13
CA GLU A 176 -12.56 -14.25 -0.93
C GLU A 176 -11.33 -14.01 -0.06
N MET A 177 -10.14 -13.95 -0.66
CA MET A 177 -8.90 -13.68 0.05
C MET A 177 -8.82 -12.25 0.61
N ILE A 178 -9.35 -11.25 -0.10
CA ILE A 178 -9.45 -9.87 0.43
C ILE A 178 -10.36 -9.86 1.66
N SER A 179 -11.55 -10.46 1.59
CA SER A 179 -12.48 -10.54 2.72
C SER A 179 -11.83 -11.21 3.93
N ARG A 180 -11.16 -12.35 3.71
CA ARG A 180 -10.42 -13.06 4.76
C ARG A 180 -9.32 -12.20 5.38
N LEU A 181 -8.48 -11.57 4.56
CA LEU A 181 -7.38 -10.73 5.05
C LEU A 181 -7.88 -9.47 5.77
N CYS A 182 -9.02 -8.90 5.36
CA CYS A 182 -9.66 -7.80 6.06
C CYS A 182 -10.13 -8.22 7.46
N GLN A 183 -10.68 -9.44 7.60
CA GLN A 183 -11.06 -10.00 8.90
C GLN A 183 -9.82 -10.28 9.77
N GLU A 184 -8.76 -10.84 9.18
CA GLU A 184 -7.50 -11.09 9.89
C GLU A 184 -6.84 -9.77 10.35
N ARG A 185 -6.87 -8.71 9.53
CA ARG A 185 -6.41 -7.37 9.90
C ARG A 185 -7.20 -6.78 11.06
N LEU A 186 -8.53 -6.95 11.06
CA LEU A 186 -9.38 -6.48 12.15
C LEU A 186 -9.11 -7.26 13.45
N ARG A 187 -8.83 -8.56 13.33
CA ARG A 187 -8.50 -9.43 14.47
C ARG A 187 -7.09 -9.14 15.03
N TYR A 188 -6.14 -8.79 14.16
CA TYR A 188 -4.75 -8.53 14.51
C TYR A 188 -4.29 -7.18 13.94
N PRO A 189 -4.65 -6.06 14.58
CA PRO A 189 -4.28 -4.72 14.10
C PRO A 189 -2.76 -4.51 14.08
N ASP A 190 -2.01 -5.16 14.98
CA ASP A 190 -0.54 -5.11 15.03
C ASP A 190 0.14 -6.08 14.03
N GLY A 191 -0.65 -6.75 13.17
CA GLY A 191 -0.16 -7.61 12.10
C GLY A 191 0.20 -9.04 12.52
N LYS A 192 0.43 -9.34 13.79
CA LYS A 192 0.87 -10.69 14.21
C LYS A 192 -0.22 -11.43 14.98
N PRO A 193 -0.58 -12.66 14.59
CA PRO A 193 -1.42 -13.49 15.43
C PRO A 193 -0.68 -13.84 16.72
N SER A 194 -1.42 -13.89 17.84
CA SER A 194 -0.85 -14.34 19.12
C SER A 194 -0.31 -15.77 18.96
N VAL A 195 0.73 -16.15 19.71
CA VAL A 195 1.36 -17.48 19.60
C VAL A 195 0.34 -18.61 19.80
N ALA A 196 -0.70 -18.37 20.61
CA ALA A 196 -1.83 -19.30 20.80
C ALA A 196 -2.69 -19.48 19.53
N ASP A 197 -2.91 -18.40 18.77
CA ASP A 197 -3.66 -18.43 17.51
C ASP A 197 -2.83 -18.91 16.30
N ALA A 198 -1.51 -18.86 16.42
CA ALA A 198 -0.58 -19.41 15.44
C ALA A 198 -0.40 -20.93 15.62
N ALA A 199 -0.39 -21.41 16.87
CA ALA A 199 -0.31 -22.83 17.21
C ALA A 199 -1.52 -23.63 16.72
N SER A 200 -2.73 -23.03 16.74
CA SER A 200 -3.93 -23.65 16.14
C SER A 200 -3.90 -23.70 14.60
N ARG A 201 -3.00 -22.95 13.96
CA ARG A 201 -2.79 -22.89 12.51
C ARG A 201 -1.52 -23.59 12.03
N GLY A 202 -0.69 -24.11 12.95
CA GLY A 202 0.68 -24.56 12.73
C GLY A 202 0.86 -25.94 12.09
N SER A 203 -0.21 -26.64 11.71
CA SER A 203 -0.14 -27.80 10.82
C SER A 203 -0.88 -27.44 9.54
N ALA A 204 -0.14 -27.13 8.47
CA ALA A 204 -0.73 -27.07 7.14
C ALA A 204 -1.23 -28.49 6.80
N PRO A 205 -2.55 -28.73 6.66
CA PRO A 205 -3.02 -29.93 6.01
C PRO A 205 -2.82 -29.73 4.52
N CYS A 206 -2.46 -30.81 3.81
CA CYS A 206 -2.44 -30.82 2.36
C CYS A 206 -3.80 -30.31 1.82
N ALA A 207 -3.76 -29.64 0.67
CA ALA A 207 -4.90 -28.97 0.04
C ALA A 207 -6.14 -29.87 -0.23
N GLU A 208 -6.03 -31.18 -0.02
CA GLU A 208 -7.13 -32.14 -0.15
C GLU A 208 -7.94 -32.32 1.16
N GLU A 209 -7.32 -32.19 2.33
CA GLU A 209 -8.00 -32.30 3.63
C GLU A 209 -8.75 -31.01 4.00
N ALA A 210 -8.28 -29.85 3.51
CA ALA A 210 -8.98 -28.57 3.68
C ALA A 210 -10.30 -28.50 2.87
N ALA A 211 -10.41 -29.26 1.77
CA ALA A 211 -11.65 -29.35 1.00
C ALA A 211 -12.72 -30.21 1.71
N GLN A 212 -12.30 -31.25 2.44
CA GLN A 212 -13.21 -32.13 3.19
C GLN A 212 -13.53 -31.61 4.60
N ALA A 213 -12.61 -30.88 5.25
CA ALA A 213 -12.88 -30.26 6.55
C ALA A 213 -13.80 -29.03 6.46
N MET A 214 -13.91 -28.39 5.29
CA MET A 214 -14.81 -27.26 5.04
C MET A 214 -16.28 -27.68 4.97
N GLU A 215 -16.59 -28.97 4.73
CA GLU A 215 -17.96 -29.48 4.73
C GLU A 215 -18.50 -29.78 6.14
N MET A 216 -17.65 -29.74 7.18
CA MET A 216 -18.03 -30.10 8.56
C MET A 216 -17.64 -29.06 9.62
N ALA A 217 -17.25 -27.84 9.24
CA ALA A 217 -17.17 -26.74 10.20
C ALA A 217 -18.60 -26.24 10.48
N PRO A 218 -19.11 -26.25 11.73
CA PRO A 218 -20.40 -25.66 12.04
C PRO A 218 -20.29 -24.18 11.70
N VAL A 219 -21.04 -23.74 10.69
CA VAL A 219 -21.13 -22.32 10.34
C VAL A 219 -21.59 -21.60 11.60
N VAL A 220 -20.68 -20.89 12.28
CA VAL A 220 -21.03 -20.01 13.39
C VAL A 220 -21.73 -18.83 12.74
N LEU A 221 -23.04 -18.98 12.56
CA LEU A 221 -23.87 -17.98 11.94
C LEU A 221 -23.82 -16.72 12.79
N SER A 222 -23.63 -15.58 12.13
CA SER A 222 -23.74 -14.32 12.83
C SER A 222 -25.16 -14.19 13.41
N PRO A 223 -25.35 -13.50 14.55
CA PRO A 223 -26.68 -13.34 15.14
C PRO A 223 -27.71 -12.78 14.15
N ILE A 224 -27.27 -11.93 13.22
CA ILE A 224 -28.09 -11.41 12.11
C ILE A 224 -28.49 -12.52 11.14
N GLU A 225 -27.55 -13.33 10.67
CA GLU A 225 -27.84 -14.45 9.75
C GLU A 225 -28.74 -15.51 10.38
N THR A 226 -28.64 -15.74 11.70
CA THR A 226 -29.57 -16.63 12.40
C THR A 226 -31.00 -16.10 12.39
N LEU A 227 -31.17 -14.80 12.62
CA LEU A 227 -32.48 -14.14 12.61
C LEU A 227 -33.06 -14.04 11.20
N GLU A 228 -32.24 -13.76 10.19
CA GLU A 228 -32.68 -13.76 8.79
C GLU A 228 -33.16 -15.15 8.34
N ARG A 229 -32.48 -16.22 8.76
CA ARG A 229 -32.93 -17.60 8.52
C ARG A 229 -34.21 -17.92 9.28
N ALA A 230 -34.34 -17.46 10.52
CA ALA A 230 -35.58 -17.62 11.29
C ALA A 230 -36.77 -16.88 10.64
N ILE A 231 -36.54 -15.69 10.08
CA ILE A 231 -37.53 -14.93 9.31
C ILE A 231 -37.88 -15.67 8.00
N ALA A 232 -36.89 -16.25 7.32
CA ALA A 232 -37.14 -17.01 6.10
C ALA A 232 -37.98 -18.27 6.37
N GLN A 233 -37.80 -18.91 7.53
CA GLN A 233 -38.59 -20.06 7.96
C GLN A 233 -39.99 -19.67 8.46
N ALA A 234 -40.10 -18.55 9.18
CA ALA A 234 -41.34 -18.06 9.76
C ALA A 234 -41.51 -16.55 9.49
N PRO A 235 -42.05 -16.16 8.32
CA PRO A 235 -42.16 -14.77 7.92
C PRO A 235 -43.17 -13.96 8.73
N ASN A 236 -44.07 -14.62 9.48
CA ASN A 236 -45.14 -14.00 10.26
C ASN A 236 -44.74 -13.73 11.73
N ALA A 237 -43.51 -14.05 12.12
CA ALA A 237 -43.03 -13.86 13.49
C ALA A 237 -42.50 -12.43 13.71
N SER A 238 -43.31 -11.56 14.31
CA SER A 238 -42.97 -10.15 14.57
C SER A 238 -41.74 -9.97 15.47
N GLU A 239 -41.53 -10.86 16.44
CA GLU A 239 -40.39 -10.83 17.36
C GLU A 239 -39.03 -10.93 16.65
N ASN A 240 -38.95 -11.72 15.57
CA ASN A 240 -37.70 -11.88 14.81
C ASN A 240 -37.32 -10.59 14.08
N TYR A 241 -38.30 -9.84 13.55
CA TYR A 241 -38.06 -8.55 12.91
C TYR A 241 -37.69 -7.48 13.93
N LEU A 242 -38.33 -7.46 15.11
CA LEU A 242 -37.98 -6.56 16.20
C LEU A 242 -36.53 -6.77 16.63
N ARG A 243 -36.14 -8.03 16.89
CA ARG A 243 -34.79 -8.35 17.35
C ARG A 243 -33.72 -8.05 16.29
N LEU A 244 -34.04 -8.28 15.02
CA LEU A 244 -33.16 -7.93 13.92
C LEU A 244 -32.99 -6.40 13.80
N ALA A 245 -34.08 -5.64 13.88
CA ALA A 245 -34.04 -4.18 13.84
C ALA A 245 -33.24 -3.58 15.00
N GLU A 246 -33.42 -4.08 16.24
CA GLU A 246 -32.63 -3.68 17.41
C GLU A 246 -31.13 -3.86 17.18
N LEU A 247 -30.70 -5.01 16.65
CA LEU A 247 -29.29 -5.27 16.35
C LEU A 247 -28.73 -4.29 15.30
N HIS A 248 -29.54 -3.88 14.32
CA HIS A 248 -29.13 -2.86 13.35
C HIS A 248 -29.02 -1.46 13.97
N VAL A 249 -29.92 -1.12 14.92
CA VAL A 249 -29.85 0.12 15.71
C VAL A 249 -28.59 0.16 16.59
N GLU A 250 -28.27 -0.93 17.28
CA GLU A 250 -27.03 -1.06 18.08
C GLU A 250 -25.76 -0.85 17.25
N ARG A 251 -25.79 -1.27 15.97
CA ARG A 251 -24.68 -1.10 15.02
C ARG A 251 -24.67 0.27 14.32
N GLY A 252 -25.61 1.16 14.64
CA GLY A 252 -25.74 2.48 14.02
C GLY A 252 -26.20 2.46 12.55
N ARG A 253 -26.72 1.33 12.06
CA ARG A 253 -27.21 1.17 10.67
C ARG A 253 -28.71 1.41 10.60
N TYR A 254 -29.11 2.67 10.73
CA TYR A 254 -30.52 3.07 10.81
C TYR A 254 -31.31 2.82 9.52
N LEU A 255 -30.68 2.94 8.34
CA LEU A 255 -31.33 2.62 7.05
C LEU A 255 -31.69 1.13 6.94
N ASP A 256 -30.76 0.26 7.30
CA ASP A 256 -30.99 -1.19 7.31
C ASP A 256 -32.10 -1.55 8.30
N ALA A 257 -32.05 -1.00 9.52
CA ALA A 257 -33.08 -1.19 10.53
C ALA A 257 -34.47 -0.77 10.02
N GLN A 258 -34.57 0.38 9.35
CA GLN A 258 -35.83 0.86 8.78
C GLN A 258 -36.39 -0.10 7.73
N SER A 259 -35.54 -0.64 6.85
CA SER A 259 -35.97 -1.61 5.83
C SER A 259 -36.51 -2.90 6.43
N VAL A 260 -35.89 -3.38 7.52
CA VAL A 260 -36.33 -4.57 8.25
C VAL A 260 -37.68 -4.33 8.93
N LEU A 261 -37.88 -3.15 9.53
CA LEU A 261 -39.14 -2.78 10.18
C LEU A 261 -40.29 -2.69 9.16
N TYR A 262 -40.07 -2.09 7.98
CA TYR A 262 -41.07 -2.08 6.90
C TYR A 262 -41.46 -3.48 6.43
N ARG A 263 -40.47 -4.38 6.31
CA ARG A 263 -40.73 -5.79 5.99
C ARG A 263 -41.52 -6.50 7.11
N GLY A 264 -41.20 -6.19 8.36
CA GLY A 264 -41.92 -6.72 9.53
C GLY A 264 -43.39 -6.30 9.54
N ILE A 265 -43.67 -5.02 9.30
CA ILE A 265 -45.05 -4.49 9.26
C ILE A 265 -45.83 -5.11 8.09
N SER A 266 -45.18 -5.26 6.92
CA SER A 266 -45.82 -5.84 5.73
C SER A 266 -46.23 -7.31 5.92
N ASN A 267 -45.44 -8.09 6.67
CA ASN A 267 -45.65 -9.53 6.84
C ASN A 267 -46.42 -9.91 8.11
N CYS A 268 -46.27 -9.13 9.19
CA CYS A 268 -46.86 -9.43 10.50
C CYS A 268 -48.08 -8.56 10.82
N GLY A 269 -48.38 -7.54 10.01
CA GLY A 269 -49.43 -6.55 10.27
C GLY A 269 -48.98 -5.46 11.24
N GLU A 270 -49.93 -4.61 11.66
CA GLU A 270 -49.68 -3.54 12.62
C GLU A 270 -49.39 -4.12 14.02
N VAL A 271 -48.13 -4.03 14.42
CA VAL A 271 -47.67 -4.36 15.77
C VAL A 271 -47.11 -3.08 16.37
N ALA A 272 -47.74 -2.59 17.45
CA ALA A 272 -47.39 -1.30 18.06
C ALA A 272 -45.89 -1.12 18.35
N LYS A 273 -45.18 -2.20 18.71
CA LYS A 273 -43.73 -2.17 18.96
C LYS A 273 -42.89 -1.94 17.70
N LEU A 274 -43.32 -2.43 16.54
CA LEU A 274 -42.63 -2.21 15.27
C LEU A 274 -42.77 -0.76 14.83
N ASP A 275 -43.96 -0.19 15.01
CA ASP A 275 -44.24 1.22 14.68
C ASP A 275 -43.47 2.18 15.61
N GLU A 276 -43.43 1.90 16.92
CA GLU A 276 -42.66 2.69 17.88
C GLU A 276 -41.17 2.72 17.54
N LEU A 277 -40.57 1.56 17.22
CA LEU A 277 -39.18 1.50 16.77
C LEU A 277 -38.97 2.19 15.42
N LEU A 278 -39.92 2.12 14.51
CA LEU A 278 -39.84 2.79 13.21
C LEU A 278 -39.85 4.31 13.36
N GLU A 279 -40.68 4.85 14.25
CA GLU A 279 -40.66 6.28 14.59
C GLU A 279 -39.33 6.71 15.20
N LEU A 280 -38.77 5.91 16.11
CA LEU A 280 -37.48 6.18 16.74
C LEU A 280 -36.34 6.19 15.70
N VAL A 281 -36.29 5.17 14.84
CA VAL A 281 -35.30 5.07 13.75
C VAL A 281 -35.47 6.22 12.76
N GLY A 282 -36.71 6.59 12.43
CA GLY A 282 -37.01 7.72 11.54
C GLY A 282 -36.54 9.07 12.10
N LYS A 283 -36.63 9.28 13.42
CA LYS A 283 -36.06 10.48 14.09
C LYS A 283 -34.54 10.51 13.97
N ARG A 284 -33.86 9.40 14.24
CA ARG A 284 -32.39 9.28 14.12
C ARG A 284 -31.88 9.52 12.70
N LEU A 285 -32.60 9.04 11.69
CA LEU A 285 -32.23 9.29 10.29
C LEU A 285 -32.33 10.78 9.92
N LYS A 286 -33.35 11.48 10.41
CA LYS A 286 -33.49 12.93 10.18
C LYS A 286 -32.37 13.70 10.88
N GLU A 287 -31.99 13.31 12.10
CA GLU A 287 -30.84 13.90 12.81
C GLU A 287 -29.55 13.73 12.00
N GLN A 288 -29.26 12.53 11.49
CA GLN A 288 -28.07 12.27 10.68
C GLN A 288 -28.06 13.07 9.37
N GLU A 289 -29.21 13.23 8.73
CA GLU A 289 -29.32 14.03 7.49
C GLU A 289 -29.05 15.52 7.77
N ILE A 290 -29.56 16.05 8.88
CA ILE A 290 -29.30 17.43 9.31
C ILE A 290 -27.81 17.63 9.63
N GLU A 291 -27.20 16.70 10.37
CA GLU A 291 -25.76 16.76 10.67
C GLU A 291 -24.93 16.72 9.39
N ARG A 292 -25.28 15.86 8.44
CA ARG A 292 -24.61 15.77 7.15
C ARG A 292 -24.74 17.07 6.35
N GLN A 293 -25.94 17.64 6.27
CA GLN A 293 -26.17 18.92 5.61
C GLN A 293 -25.43 20.07 6.30
N ALA A 294 -25.34 20.07 7.62
CA ALA A 294 -24.58 21.05 8.38
C ALA A 294 -23.08 20.93 8.09
N LEU A 295 -22.53 19.71 8.04
CA LEU A 295 -21.13 19.47 7.66
C LEU A 295 -20.85 19.88 6.22
N GLU A 296 -21.76 19.60 5.28
CA GLU A 296 -21.63 20.02 3.88
C GLU A 296 -21.70 21.56 3.76
N ALA A 297 -22.59 22.21 4.50
CA ALA A 297 -22.67 23.67 4.55
C ALA A 297 -21.40 24.29 5.16
N MET A 298 -20.86 23.71 6.24
CA MET A 298 -19.57 24.13 6.81
C MET A 298 -18.43 23.94 5.81
N ARG A 299 -18.43 22.84 5.05
CA ARG A 299 -17.42 22.58 4.02
C ARG A 299 -17.49 23.60 2.89
N ILE A 300 -18.69 23.93 2.42
CA ILE A 300 -18.90 24.97 1.39
C ILE A 300 -18.40 26.32 1.93
N HIS A 301 -18.80 26.69 3.15
CA HIS A 301 -18.36 27.94 3.77
C HIS A 301 -16.83 28.01 3.96
N ALA A 302 -16.20 26.89 4.35
CA ALA A 302 -14.74 26.80 4.43
C ALA A 302 -14.07 26.96 3.06
N ASN A 303 -14.70 26.45 1.99
CA ASN A 303 -14.20 26.58 0.62
C ASN A 303 -14.39 28.00 0.06
N ASP A 304 -15.45 28.71 0.47
CA ASP A 304 -15.66 30.12 0.12
C ASP A 304 -14.70 31.07 0.85
N ILE A 305 -14.25 30.70 2.07
CA ILE A 305 -13.21 31.41 2.83
C ILE A 305 -11.81 31.13 2.28
N ALA A 306 -11.63 30.05 1.51
CA ALA A 306 -10.39 29.84 0.77
C ALA A 306 -10.29 30.90 -0.33
N LEU A 307 -9.54 31.97 -0.03
CA LEU A 307 -9.20 33.03 -0.99
C LEU A 307 -8.86 32.38 -2.34
N PRO A 308 -9.41 32.89 -3.47
CA PRO A 308 -9.11 32.34 -4.78
C PRO A 308 -7.60 32.22 -4.91
N ALA A 309 -7.11 31.14 -5.52
CA ALA A 309 -5.68 30.92 -5.74
C ALA A 309 -5.15 32.05 -6.64
N ILE A 310 -4.82 33.19 -6.03
CA ILE A 310 -4.28 34.36 -6.71
C ILE A 310 -2.97 33.86 -7.31
N PRO A 311 -2.80 33.89 -8.65
CA PRO A 311 -1.57 33.48 -9.28
C PRO A 311 -0.53 34.57 -9.00
N TRP A 312 0.06 34.53 -7.82
CA TRP A 312 1.06 35.50 -7.35
C TRP A 312 2.24 35.61 -8.33
N LEU A 313 2.51 34.54 -9.08
CA LEU A 313 3.48 34.54 -10.18
C LEU A 313 3.10 35.53 -11.29
N GLU A 314 1.84 35.53 -11.73
CA GLU A 314 1.33 36.44 -12.77
C GLU A 314 1.29 37.89 -12.29
N LEU A 315 0.89 38.13 -11.04
CA LEU A 315 0.90 39.48 -10.44
C LEU A 315 2.31 40.05 -10.23
N THR A 316 3.27 39.19 -9.85
CA THR A 316 4.67 39.62 -9.70
C THR A 316 5.33 39.84 -11.07
N LEU A 317 5.02 39.01 -12.07
CA LEU A 317 5.48 39.19 -13.45
C LEU A 317 4.92 40.46 -14.08
N THR A 318 3.62 40.71 -13.97
CA THR A 318 2.99 41.93 -14.49
C THR A 318 3.51 43.18 -13.80
N GLY A 319 3.70 43.15 -12.47
CA GLY A 319 4.34 44.23 -11.72
C GLY A 319 5.79 44.50 -12.15
N ALA A 320 6.58 43.44 -12.36
CA ALA A 320 7.97 43.55 -12.84
C ALA A 320 8.04 44.09 -14.28
N ILE A 321 7.14 43.66 -15.17
CA ILE A 321 7.02 44.16 -16.55
C ILE A 321 6.61 45.64 -16.54
N GLY A 322 5.65 46.03 -15.69
CA GLY A 322 5.24 47.43 -15.54
C GLY A 322 6.38 48.33 -15.06
N LEU A 323 7.20 47.86 -14.10
CA LEU A 323 8.40 48.55 -13.64
C LEU A 323 9.47 48.69 -14.74
N LEU A 324 9.67 47.65 -15.56
CA LEU A 324 10.58 47.70 -16.71
C LEU A 324 10.10 48.68 -17.80
N ILE A 325 8.79 48.71 -18.09
CA ILE A 325 8.22 49.66 -19.05
C ILE A 325 8.36 51.10 -18.54
N LEU A 326 8.17 51.34 -17.25
CA LEU A 326 8.37 52.66 -16.63
C LEU A 326 9.83 53.14 -16.68
N GLN A 327 10.82 52.24 -16.73
CA GLN A 327 12.23 52.59 -16.89
C GLN A 327 12.59 53.04 -18.32
N PHE A 328 11.78 52.69 -19.32
CA PHE A 328 12.00 53.06 -20.73
C PHE A 328 11.22 54.31 -21.18
N LEU A 329 10.42 54.92 -20.30
CA LEU A 329 9.72 56.19 -20.58
C LEU A 329 10.57 57.37 -20.06
N PRO A 330 11.22 58.15 -20.94
CA PRO A 330 12.29 59.07 -20.56
C PRO A 330 11.85 60.29 -19.72
N ASP A 331 10.55 60.60 -19.63
CA ASP A 331 10.09 61.89 -19.08
C ASP A 331 9.26 61.84 -17.78
N VAL A 332 9.03 60.67 -17.17
CA VAL A 332 8.22 60.58 -15.93
C VAL A 332 8.99 60.02 -14.73
N GLY A 333 10.19 59.45 -14.95
CA GLY A 333 10.96 58.75 -13.92
C GLY A 333 11.79 59.61 -12.97
N THR A 334 11.86 60.93 -13.12
CA THR A 334 12.90 61.73 -12.44
C THR A 334 12.53 62.31 -11.09
N ARG A 335 11.26 62.28 -10.66
CA ARG A 335 10.86 62.87 -9.37
C ARG A 335 10.38 61.88 -8.31
N ILE A 336 9.82 60.73 -8.68
CA ILE A 336 9.33 59.73 -7.70
C ILE A 336 10.40 58.65 -7.43
N LEU A 337 11.33 58.39 -8.37
CA LEU A 337 12.37 57.36 -8.24
C LEU A 337 13.76 57.89 -7.81
N ALA A 338 13.89 59.18 -7.46
CA ALA A 338 15.15 59.74 -6.99
C ALA A 338 15.68 59.08 -5.69
N ALA A 339 14.80 58.46 -4.89
CA ALA A 339 15.19 57.72 -3.68
C ALA A 339 15.64 56.27 -3.95
N VAL A 340 15.39 55.71 -5.14
CA VAL A 340 15.73 54.33 -5.48
C VAL A 340 16.49 54.32 -6.81
N ASN A 341 17.61 55.02 -6.85
CA ASN A 341 18.52 54.95 -7.99
C ASN A 341 19.37 53.66 -7.89
N VAL A 342 18.81 52.55 -8.38
CA VAL A 342 19.42 51.20 -8.34
C VAL A 342 20.79 51.16 -9.03
N ALA A 343 21.09 52.11 -9.90
CA ALA A 343 22.39 52.20 -10.60
C ALA A 343 23.58 52.46 -9.65
N GLN A 344 23.35 52.99 -8.45
CA GLN A 344 24.41 53.24 -7.45
C GLN A 344 24.50 52.13 -6.38
N TRP A 345 23.69 51.08 -6.48
CA TRP A 345 23.65 50.05 -5.45
C TRP A 345 24.83 49.09 -5.59
N SER A 346 25.55 48.90 -4.49
CA SER A 346 26.54 47.82 -4.38
C SER A 346 25.86 46.45 -4.48
N ARG A 347 26.61 45.41 -4.88
CA ARG A 347 26.08 44.03 -4.95
C ARG A 347 25.46 43.56 -3.62
N GLY A 348 25.98 44.02 -2.48
CA GLY A 348 25.47 43.68 -1.16
C GLY A 348 24.13 44.33 -0.82
N THR A 349 23.93 45.60 -1.17
CA THR A 349 22.66 46.31 -0.93
C THR A 349 21.54 45.75 -1.81
N TRP A 350 21.88 45.32 -3.03
CA TRP A 350 20.93 44.64 -3.92
C TRP A 350 20.52 43.25 -3.40
N ALA A 351 21.47 42.48 -2.85
CA ALA A 351 21.16 41.18 -2.23
C ALA A 351 20.29 41.33 -0.98
N MET A 352 20.57 42.32 -0.13
CA MET A 352 19.76 42.65 1.05
C MET A 352 18.32 43.02 0.67
N ALA A 353 18.14 43.88 -0.32
CA ALA A 353 16.80 44.29 -0.76
C ALA A 353 15.97 43.10 -1.28
N ASN A 354 16.58 42.22 -2.07
CA ASN A 354 15.94 40.99 -2.52
C ASN A 354 15.66 40.01 -1.37
N PHE A 355 16.56 39.92 -0.39
CA PHE A 355 16.34 39.12 0.81
C PHE A 355 15.11 39.61 1.60
N TYR A 356 14.98 40.92 1.82
CA TYR A 356 13.82 41.49 2.52
C TYR A 356 12.52 41.33 1.72
N ALA A 357 12.56 41.46 0.40
CA ALA A 357 11.41 41.22 -0.47
C ALA A 357 10.95 39.75 -0.40
N LEU A 358 11.89 38.79 -0.51
CA LEU A 358 11.60 37.36 -0.38
C LEU A 358 11.11 37.01 1.04
N PHE A 359 11.69 37.63 2.07
CA PHE A 359 11.29 37.43 3.46
C PHE A 359 9.86 37.95 3.72
N GLY A 360 9.50 39.11 3.17
CA GLY A 360 8.14 39.64 3.22
C GLY A 360 7.12 38.73 2.51
N LEU A 361 7.47 38.21 1.34
CA LEU A 361 6.63 37.24 0.60
C LEU A 361 6.46 35.92 1.36
N LEU A 362 7.52 35.43 2.01
CA LEU A 362 7.44 34.25 2.88
C LEU A 362 6.54 34.51 4.09
N LEU A 363 6.67 35.65 4.75
CA LEU A 363 5.81 36.02 5.88
C LEU A 363 4.34 36.09 5.49
N VAL A 364 4.01 36.65 4.31
CA VAL A 364 2.63 36.71 3.82
C VAL A 364 2.09 35.30 3.51
N ARG A 365 2.90 34.44 2.90
CA ARG A 365 2.53 33.04 2.61
C ARG A 365 2.27 32.22 3.87
N TYR A 366 3.12 32.37 4.88
CA TYR A 366 3.03 31.60 6.13
C TYR A 366 2.09 32.22 7.18
N ARG A 367 1.57 33.44 6.95
CA ARG A 367 0.62 34.08 7.88
C ARG A 367 -0.70 33.29 8.00
N VAL A 368 -1.12 32.60 6.93
CA VAL A 368 -2.34 31.77 6.91
C VAL A 368 -2.15 30.49 7.73
N GLU A 369 -0.97 29.85 7.66
CA GLU A 369 -0.65 28.67 8.49
C GLU A 369 -0.50 29.04 9.97
N LEU A 370 0.14 30.17 10.29
CA LEU A 370 0.26 30.64 11.67
C LEU A 370 -1.11 30.96 12.29
N THR A 371 -2.03 31.59 11.56
CA THR A 371 -3.38 31.87 12.11
C THR A 371 -4.23 30.62 12.33
N SER A 372 -3.97 29.52 11.62
CA SER A 372 -4.62 28.22 11.88
C SER A 372 -4.08 27.54 13.14
N LEU A 373 -2.76 27.58 13.37
CA LEU A 373 -2.12 26.97 14.55
C LEU A 373 -2.45 27.67 15.88
N TRP A 374 -2.81 28.96 15.85
CA TRP A 374 -3.23 29.71 17.04
C TRP A 374 -4.73 29.56 17.36
N ARG A 375 -5.53 28.92 16.51
CA ARG A 375 -6.96 28.69 16.73
C ARG A 375 -7.27 27.29 17.30
N GLU A 376 -6.28 26.39 17.31
CA GLU A 376 -6.36 25.04 17.89
C GLU A 376 -5.68 24.91 19.27
N ARG A 377 -5.25 26.02 19.88
CA ARG A 377 -4.98 26.13 21.33
C ARG A 377 -6.04 27.00 21.97
#